data_AF-A0A2R5GWJ8-F1
#
_entry.id   AF-A0A2R5GWJ8-F1
#
_cell.length_a   1.000
_cell.length_b   1.000
_cell.length_c   1.000
_cell.angle_alpha   90.00
_cell.angle_beta   90.00
_cell.angle_gamma   90.00
#
_symmetry.space_group_name_H-M   'P 1'
#
loop_
_entity.id
_entity.type
_entity.pdbx_description
1 polymer ?
#
loop_
_entity_poly.entity_id
_entity_poly.type
_entity_poly.pdbx_seq_one_letter_code
_entity_poly.pdbx_strand_id
1 'polypeptide(L)'
;MVVDVDEPIPGQVFTLRDCFYMLLRARGGDFDARVPLRVSASPIEPSLRCFFVQSSEESKKVSKGRTSPTEICVKYNNTARSRVWWSPEHNHCLGFVIRKMGTKVRLPKDQPAGDLKHGFQGHWLVLLERSDPGPLREKAVVRTFVIETAPSMVQLWPTAPTIEDDELASAANVMAYEIFKTVCDTFTPEEFTKWYQLYSQTIFIPRIAIELKRNMDRDDPRLRQSFMFASQMQFLPNVPKGILMYKGSYVKGFVTTKQDATATQIMDGLIMEGADARLYEETQASKIMLLCQHLHFKQLVTEGSLNPSDYWFHNILRLPTGRLMILRGHTWTVSRSEDIASEVRRCEMQDVTAAFPDIMRLPPLE
;
A
#
# COMPACT_ATOMS: atom_id res chain seq x y z
N MET A 1 0.29 4.12 16.94
CA MET A 1 -0.60 4.80 15.97
C MET A 1 -1.68 5.50 16.75
N VAL A 2 -1.70 6.83 16.68
CA VAL A 2 -2.80 7.65 17.21
C VAL A 2 -4.06 7.33 16.41
N VAL A 3 -5.21 7.20 17.06
CA VAL A 3 -6.52 7.05 16.41
C VAL A 3 -7.11 8.43 16.29
N ASP A 4 -7.28 8.92 15.07
CA ASP A 4 -8.17 10.05 14.83
C ASP A 4 -9.61 9.52 14.97
N VAL A 5 -10.32 10.04 15.96
CA VAL A 5 -11.67 9.56 16.30
C VAL A 5 -12.77 10.41 15.67
N ASP A 6 -12.40 11.57 15.14
CA ASP A 6 -13.32 12.55 14.54
C ASP A 6 -13.39 12.41 13.02
N GLU A 7 -12.46 11.66 12.43
CA GLU A 7 -12.48 11.35 11.00
C GLU A 7 -13.75 10.55 10.63
N PRO A 8 -14.55 11.03 9.66
CA PRO A 8 -15.70 10.29 9.16
C PRO A 8 -15.24 9.01 8.46
N ILE A 9 -15.85 7.87 8.82
CA ILE A 9 -15.55 6.60 8.18
C ILE A 9 -16.25 6.58 6.81
N PRO A 10 -15.53 6.30 5.69
CA PRO A 10 -16.15 6.28 4.36
C PRO A 10 -17.37 5.36 4.28
N GLY A 11 -18.50 5.92 3.83
CA GLY A 11 -19.76 5.18 3.67
C GLY A 11 -20.51 4.87 4.96
N GLN A 12 -20.14 5.50 6.09
CA GLN A 12 -20.81 5.38 7.38
C GLN A 12 -21.38 6.72 7.84
N VAL A 13 -22.44 6.63 8.64
CA VAL A 13 -23.09 7.80 9.25
C VAL A 13 -22.39 8.24 10.55
N PHE A 14 -21.60 7.35 11.17
CA PHE A 14 -21.04 7.54 12.50
C PHE A 14 -19.50 7.58 12.47
N THR A 15 -18.93 8.56 13.18
CA THR A 15 -17.50 8.63 13.50
C THR A 15 -17.12 7.59 14.55
N LEU A 16 -15.82 7.38 14.77
CA LEU A 16 -15.35 6.50 15.86
C LEU A 16 -15.71 7.08 17.25
N ARG A 17 -15.77 8.40 17.38
CA ARG A 17 -16.24 9.07 18.59
C ARG A 17 -17.72 8.80 18.84
N ASP A 18 -18.59 8.94 17.83
CA ASP A 18 -20.02 8.60 17.96
C ASP A 18 -20.17 7.16 18.41
N CYS A 19 -19.41 6.27 17.77
CA CYS A 19 -19.38 4.86 18.08
C CYS A 19 -19.00 4.56 19.55
N PHE A 20 -18.06 5.33 20.12
CA PHE A 20 -17.69 5.20 21.53
C PHE A 20 -18.84 5.53 22.47
N TYR A 21 -19.51 6.68 22.30
CA TYR A 21 -20.63 7.06 23.16
C TYR A 21 -21.83 6.15 22.98
N MET A 22 -22.06 5.66 21.76
CA MET A 22 -23.09 4.65 21.50
C MET A 22 -22.82 3.36 22.27
N LEU A 23 -21.58 2.87 22.25
CA LEU A 23 -21.19 1.71 23.05
C LEU A 23 -21.30 1.97 24.56
N LEU A 24 -20.91 3.16 25.02
CA LEU A 24 -20.96 3.53 26.43
C LEU A 24 -22.40 3.57 26.95
N ARG A 25 -23.35 4.10 26.17
CA ARG A 25 -24.79 4.03 26.50
C ARG A 25 -25.31 2.60 26.45
N ALA A 26 -24.92 1.83 25.44
CA ALA A 26 -25.33 0.45 25.26
C ALA A 26 -24.84 -0.46 26.41
N ARG A 27 -23.70 -0.13 27.06
CA ARG A 27 -23.26 -0.77 28.32
C ARG A 27 -24.32 -0.67 29.43
N GLY A 28 -25.06 0.44 29.49
CA GLY A 28 -26.16 0.68 30.43
C GLY A 28 -27.52 0.17 29.97
N GLY A 29 -27.60 -0.50 28.81
CA GLY A 29 -28.85 -0.99 28.22
C GLY A 29 -29.58 0.03 27.33
N ASP A 30 -29.02 1.23 27.13
CA ASP A 30 -29.57 2.26 26.24
C ASP A 30 -28.97 2.12 24.83
N PHE A 31 -29.68 1.40 23.96
CA PHE A 31 -29.26 1.17 22.58
C PHE A 31 -29.84 2.22 21.63
N ASP A 32 -29.01 2.73 20.71
CA ASP A 32 -29.48 3.66 19.68
C ASP A 32 -30.44 2.93 18.73
N ALA A 33 -31.68 3.42 18.63
CA ALA A 33 -32.74 2.80 17.84
C ALA A 33 -32.42 2.68 16.34
N ARG A 34 -31.44 3.45 15.83
CA ARG A 34 -31.01 3.39 14.42
C ARG A 34 -30.03 2.26 14.14
N VAL A 35 -29.46 1.64 15.18
CA VAL A 35 -28.43 0.61 15.05
C VAL A 35 -28.96 -0.71 15.58
N PRO A 36 -29.23 -1.69 14.69
CA PRO A 36 -29.81 -2.97 15.09
C PRO A 36 -28.99 -3.72 16.12
N LEU A 37 -29.68 -4.47 16.98
CA LEU A 37 -29.09 -5.36 17.97
C LEU A 37 -29.09 -6.79 17.47
N ARG A 38 -27.95 -7.48 17.59
CA ARG A 38 -27.79 -8.88 17.19
C ARG A 38 -27.17 -9.71 18.31
N VAL A 39 -27.50 -11.00 18.34
CA VAL A 39 -26.89 -11.98 19.26
C VAL A 39 -25.52 -12.46 18.76
N SER A 40 -25.29 -12.41 17.45
CA SER A 40 -24.04 -12.82 16.79
C SER A 40 -23.72 -11.89 15.63
N ALA A 41 -22.42 -11.73 15.35
CA ALA A 41 -21.94 -11.05 14.15
C ALA A 41 -22.13 -11.91 12.88
N SER A 42 -22.23 -13.23 13.03
CA SER A 42 -22.36 -14.20 11.94
C SER A 42 -23.77 -14.81 11.92
N PRO A 43 -24.36 -15.03 10.73
CA PRO A 43 -23.87 -14.61 9.41
C PRO A 43 -23.90 -13.09 9.25
N ILE A 44 -22.99 -12.52 8.44
CA ILE A 44 -23.04 -11.08 8.14
C ILE A 44 -24.23 -10.82 7.22
N GLU A 45 -25.13 -9.91 7.61
CA GLU A 45 -26.22 -9.46 6.77
C GLU A 45 -25.76 -8.29 5.89
N PRO A 46 -25.75 -8.41 4.54
CA PRO A 46 -25.17 -7.40 3.64
C PRO A 46 -25.80 -6.01 3.71
N SER A 47 -27.08 -5.96 4.09
CA SER A 47 -27.89 -4.75 4.28
C SER A 47 -27.43 -3.93 5.49
N LEU A 48 -26.82 -4.57 6.49
CA LEU A 48 -26.45 -3.93 7.74
C LEU A 48 -25.05 -3.32 7.64
N ARG A 49 -25.00 -1.99 7.71
CA ARG A 49 -23.75 -1.20 7.73
C ARG A 49 -23.17 -1.05 9.13
N CYS A 50 -24.00 -1.11 10.15
CA CYS A 50 -23.60 -0.98 11.55
C CYS A 50 -24.61 -1.74 12.43
N PHE A 51 -24.13 -2.50 13.42
CA PHE A 51 -25.00 -3.18 14.39
C PHE A 51 -24.26 -3.47 15.71
N PHE A 52 -25.02 -3.60 16.78
CA PHE A 52 -24.53 -4.08 18.08
C PHE A 52 -24.53 -5.61 18.13
N VAL A 53 -23.59 -6.17 18.88
CA VAL A 53 -23.50 -7.60 19.21
C VAL A 53 -23.48 -7.76 20.72
N GLN A 54 -24.53 -8.34 21.27
CA GLN A 54 -24.67 -8.58 22.70
C GLN A 54 -24.25 -10.01 23.06
N SER A 55 -23.37 -10.14 24.05
CA SER A 55 -22.96 -11.43 24.60
C SER A 55 -24.13 -12.03 25.40
N SER A 56 -24.81 -13.04 24.88
CA SER A 56 -25.79 -13.80 25.67
C SER A 56 -25.08 -14.81 26.57
N GLU A 57 -25.60 -15.10 27.76
CA GLU A 57 -25.04 -16.16 28.62
C GLU A 57 -25.05 -17.54 27.94
N GLU A 58 -25.97 -17.77 26.99
CA GLU A 58 -26.04 -19.00 26.18
C GLU A 58 -24.86 -19.13 25.21
N SER A 59 -24.32 -18.03 24.68
CA SER A 59 -23.15 -18.04 23.79
C SER A 59 -21.86 -18.50 24.50
N LYS A 60 -21.83 -18.52 25.85
CA LYS A 60 -20.73 -19.13 26.62
C LYS A 60 -20.75 -20.66 26.54
N LYS A 61 -21.92 -21.31 26.38
CA LYS A 61 -22.06 -22.78 26.32
C LYS A 61 -21.71 -23.39 24.96
N VAL A 62 -21.85 -22.65 23.86
CA VAL A 62 -21.62 -23.15 22.49
C VAL A 62 -20.13 -23.41 22.17
N SER A 63 -19.21 -22.83 22.94
CA SER A 63 -17.76 -23.03 22.74
C SER A 63 -17.23 -24.44 23.06
N LYS A 64 -18.08 -25.40 23.44
CA LYS A 64 -17.69 -26.80 23.68
C LYS A 64 -18.43 -27.85 22.83
N GLY A 65 -19.29 -27.48 21.88
CA GLY A 65 -20.04 -28.46 21.11
C GLY A 65 -20.39 -28.00 19.71
N ARG A 66 -19.80 -28.67 18.70
CA ARG A 66 -20.17 -28.64 17.27
C ARG A 66 -20.48 -27.25 16.69
N THR A 67 -19.43 -26.55 16.26
CA THR A 67 -19.57 -25.45 15.30
C THR A 67 -19.94 -26.02 13.92
N SER A 68 -21.09 -25.63 13.41
CA SER A 68 -21.38 -25.70 11.97
C SER A 68 -20.33 -24.89 11.19
N PRO A 69 -20.02 -25.25 9.93
CA PRO A 69 -18.99 -24.55 9.14
C PRO A 69 -19.34 -23.09 8.79
N THR A 70 -20.53 -22.60 9.15
CA THR A 70 -21.03 -21.26 8.83
C THR A 70 -21.06 -20.29 10.03
N GLU A 71 -20.73 -20.75 11.23
CA GLU A 71 -20.74 -19.89 12.43
C GLU A 71 -19.36 -19.34 12.77
N ILE A 72 -19.13 -18.07 12.44
CA ILE A 72 -17.93 -17.35 12.85
C ILE A 72 -18.09 -16.86 14.30
N CYS A 73 -17.69 -17.69 15.27
CA CYS A 73 -17.49 -17.26 16.64
C CYS A 73 -16.14 -16.52 16.77
N VAL A 74 -16.11 -15.20 16.51
CA VAL A 74 -14.89 -14.39 16.74
C VAL A 74 -14.84 -13.94 18.20
N LYS A 75 -14.38 -14.83 19.09
CA LYS A 75 -13.81 -14.35 20.36
C LYS A 75 -12.52 -13.58 20.07
N TYR A 76 -12.34 -12.47 20.77
CA TYR A 76 -11.19 -11.56 20.70
C TYR A 76 -9.88 -12.32 21.05
N ASN A 77 -9.26 -12.95 20.05
CA ASN A 77 -8.11 -13.84 20.26
C ASN A 77 -6.74 -13.18 19.97
N ASN A 78 -6.68 -11.95 19.41
CA ASN A 78 -5.40 -11.31 19.08
C ASN A 78 -5.48 -9.78 19.05
N THR A 79 -4.65 -9.11 19.87
CA THR A 79 -4.56 -7.63 19.98
C THR A 79 -3.48 -7.01 19.08
N ALA A 80 -2.61 -7.81 18.45
CA ALA A 80 -1.41 -7.33 17.75
C ALA A 80 -1.72 -6.38 16.59
N ARG A 81 -2.88 -6.57 15.93
CA ARG A 81 -3.34 -5.75 14.79
C ARG A 81 -4.44 -4.75 15.16
N SER A 82 -4.68 -4.54 16.44
CA SER A 82 -5.74 -3.65 16.91
C SER A 82 -5.21 -2.24 17.20
N ARG A 83 -6.09 -1.24 17.05
CA ARG A 83 -5.85 0.14 17.47
C ARG A 83 -6.60 0.39 18.77
N VAL A 84 -5.96 1.06 19.72
CA VAL A 84 -6.55 1.38 21.02
C VAL A 84 -6.68 2.88 21.14
N TRP A 85 -7.81 3.35 21.65
CA TRP A 85 -8.04 4.74 21.97
C TRP A 85 -8.61 4.85 23.38
N TRP A 86 -8.12 5.83 24.13
CA TRP A 86 -8.55 6.14 25.49
C TRP A 86 -9.15 7.55 25.52
N SER A 87 -10.37 7.66 26.02
CA SER A 87 -11.13 8.90 26.07
C SER A 87 -10.49 9.90 27.03
N PRO A 88 -10.07 11.09 26.54
CA PRO A 88 -9.57 12.16 27.40
C PRO A 88 -10.61 12.62 28.43
N GLU A 89 -11.89 12.69 28.03
CA GLU A 89 -13.01 13.12 28.88
C GLU A 89 -13.29 12.19 30.07
N HIS A 90 -12.75 10.97 30.03
CA HIS A 90 -12.91 9.96 31.08
C HIS A 90 -11.57 9.68 31.77
N ASN A 91 -10.73 10.72 31.90
CA ASN A 91 -9.38 10.65 32.48
C ASN A 91 -8.51 9.54 31.87
N HIS A 92 -8.74 9.20 30.60
CA HIS A 92 -8.12 8.07 29.91
C HIS A 92 -8.36 6.69 30.56
N CYS A 93 -9.35 6.55 31.44
CA CYS A 93 -9.70 5.28 32.08
C CYS A 93 -10.72 4.47 31.27
N LEU A 94 -11.51 5.13 30.41
CA LEU A 94 -12.42 4.48 29.47
C LEU A 94 -11.94 4.67 28.04
N GLY A 95 -12.22 3.69 27.19
CA GLY A 95 -11.81 3.72 25.80
C GLY A 95 -12.44 2.61 24.97
N PHE A 96 -11.89 2.38 23.79
CA PHE A 96 -12.23 1.22 22.99
C PHE A 96 -10.99 0.64 22.30
N VAL A 97 -11.13 -0.60 21.87
CA VAL A 97 -10.22 -1.23 20.91
C VAL A 97 -10.94 -1.46 19.59
N ILE A 98 -10.31 -1.04 18.51
CA ILE A 98 -10.76 -1.27 17.13
C ILE A 98 -9.94 -2.39 16.54
N ARG A 99 -10.63 -3.40 16.01
CA ARG A 99 -10.05 -4.42 15.15
C ARG A 99 -10.54 -4.22 13.72
N LYS A 100 -9.61 -4.07 12.78
CA LYS A 100 -9.93 -4.11 11.35
C LYS A 100 -10.33 -5.54 10.96
N MET A 101 -11.51 -5.68 10.38
CA MET A 101 -12.02 -6.91 9.78
C MET A 101 -11.62 -6.94 8.30
N GLY A 102 -11.08 -8.06 7.86
CA GLY A 102 -10.59 -8.25 6.49
C GLY A 102 -11.40 -9.30 5.73
N THR A 103 -11.23 -9.30 4.41
CA THR A 103 -11.96 -10.12 3.42
C THR A 103 -11.60 -11.61 3.40
N LYS A 104 -10.70 -12.10 4.26
CA LYS A 104 -10.20 -13.48 4.17
C LYS A 104 -11.13 -14.47 4.86
N VAL A 105 -11.74 -15.34 4.05
CA VAL A 105 -12.30 -16.63 4.49
C VAL A 105 -11.15 -17.56 4.88
N ARG A 106 -11.27 -18.25 6.00
CA ARG A 106 -10.45 -19.43 6.28
C ARG A 106 -11.08 -20.58 5.49
N LEU A 107 -10.47 -20.94 4.36
CA LEU A 107 -10.84 -22.16 3.64
C LEU A 107 -10.64 -23.37 4.57
N PRO A 108 -11.58 -24.33 4.60
CA PRO A 108 -11.28 -25.67 5.07
C PRO A 108 -10.11 -26.22 4.25
N LYS A 109 -9.20 -27.00 4.85
CA LYS A 109 -7.98 -27.51 4.19
C LYS A 109 -8.25 -28.30 2.90
N ASP A 110 -9.48 -28.72 2.66
CA ASP A 110 -9.85 -29.71 1.63
C ASP A 110 -10.77 -29.16 0.51
N GLN A 111 -10.96 -27.83 0.41
CA GLN A 111 -11.71 -27.25 -0.73
C GLN A 111 -10.81 -26.38 -1.62
N PRO A 112 -10.93 -26.52 -2.96
CA PRO A 112 -10.27 -25.61 -3.89
C PRO A 112 -10.76 -24.18 -3.62
N ALA A 113 -9.87 -23.20 -3.79
CA ALA A 113 -10.10 -21.79 -3.50
C ALA A 113 -11.10 -21.11 -4.46
N GLY A 114 -12.30 -21.65 -4.58
CA GLY A 114 -13.41 -21.10 -5.35
C GLY A 114 -14.17 -20.04 -4.55
N ASP A 115 -14.12 -18.80 -5.04
CA ASP A 115 -15.10 -17.70 -5.00
C ASP A 115 -15.87 -17.33 -3.73
N LEU A 116 -15.56 -17.89 -2.57
CA LEU A 116 -16.17 -17.43 -1.32
C LEU A 116 -15.30 -16.34 -0.69
N LYS A 117 -15.45 -15.12 -1.19
CA LYS A 117 -15.07 -13.89 -0.46
C LYS A 117 -16.30 -13.48 0.37
N HIS A 118 -16.18 -13.32 1.69
CA HIS A 118 -17.14 -12.46 2.39
C HIS A 118 -16.86 -11.04 1.90
N GLY A 119 -17.75 -10.50 1.05
CA GLY A 119 -17.63 -9.19 0.39
C GLY A 119 -17.77 -7.99 1.33
N PHE A 120 -17.20 -8.08 2.53
CA PHE A 120 -17.26 -7.03 3.53
C PHE A 120 -15.89 -6.80 4.15
N GLN A 121 -15.63 -5.54 4.42
CA GLN A 121 -14.57 -5.10 5.31
C GLN A 121 -15.22 -4.27 6.42
N GLY A 122 -14.53 -4.09 7.53
CA GLY A 122 -15.19 -3.47 8.66
C GLY A 122 -14.30 -3.15 9.84
N HIS A 123 -14.93 -2.56 10.85
CA HIS A 123 -14.38 -2.40 12.18
C HIS A 123 -15.22 -3.20 13.17
N TRP A 124 -14.53 -3.88 14.09
CA TRP A 124 -15.13 -4.39 15.30
C TRP A 124 -14.61 -3.55 16.47
N LEU A 125 -15.52 -2.91 17.19
CA LEU A 125 -15.24 -2.06 18.34
C LEU A 125 -15.69 -2.74 19.63
N VAL A 126 -14.83 -2.68 20.66
CA VAL A 126 -15.10 -3.22 22.00
C VAL A 126 -14.67 -2.21 23.05
N LEU A 127 -15.50 -1.99 24.07
CA LEU A 127 -15.16 -1.08 25.17
C LEU A 127 -14.03 -1.61 26.05
N LEU A 128 -13.24 -0.65 26.54
CA LEU A 128 -12.18 -0.87 27.50
C LEU A 128 -12.40 -0.03 28.76
N GLU A 129 -12.02 -0.59 29.90
CA GLU A 129 -11.99 0.08 31.20
C GLU A 129 -10.71 -0.31 31.96
N ARG A 130 -10.02 0.69 32.50
CA ARG A 130 -8.84 0.52 33.35
C ARG A 130 -8.93 1.42 34.56
N SER A 131 -8.32 0.98 35.66
CA SER A 131 -8.29 1.75 36.91
C SER A 131 -7.22 2.85 36.93
N ASP A 132 -6.13 2.68 36.18
CA ASP A 132 -5.00 3.62 36.13
C ASP A 132 -4.72 4.09 34.69
N PRO A 133 -4.66 5.41 34.41
CA PRO A 133 -4.35 5.95 33.10
C PRO A 133 -2.89 5.79 32.65
N GLY A 134 -2.02 5.20 33.48
CA GLY A 134 -0.60 4.98 33.19
C GLY A 134 -0.27 4.36 31.81
N PRO A 135 0.96 4.52 31.31
CA PRO A 135 1.35 4.06 29.97
C PRO A 135 1.28 2.54 29.84
N LEU A 136 0.69 2.06 28.75
CA LEU A 136 0.64 0.63 28.42
C LEU A 136 2.03 0.13 28.02
N ARG A 137 2.61 -0.77 28.82
CA ARG A 137 3.91 -1.40 28.52
C ARG A 137 3.81 -2.46 27.44
N GLU A 138 2.72 -3.20 27.39
CA GLU A 138 2.49 -4.28 26.42
C GLU A 138 1.06 -4.29 25.87
N LYS A 139 0.90 -4.44 24.55
CA LYS A 139 -0.41 -4.54 23.89
C LYS A 139 -1.19 -5.80 24.26
N ALA A 140 -0.51 -6.84 24.76
CA ALA A 140 -1.18 -8.07 25.22
C ALA A 140 -2.10 -7.81 26.43
N VAL A 141 -1.72 -6.84 27.28
CA VAL A 141 -2.47 -6.44 28.49
C VAL A 141 -3.81 -5.79 28.14
N VAL A 142 -3.98 -5.25 26.93
CA VAL A 142 -5.25 -4.61 26.51
C VAL A 142 -6.46 -5.54 26.69
N ARG A 143 -6.26 -6.85 26.55
CA ARG A 143 -7.33 -7.83 26.76
C ARG A 143 -7.90 -7.82 28.19
N THR A 144 -7.08 -7.50 29.20
CA THR A 144 -7.54 -7.47 30.60
C THR A 144 -8.41 -6.25 30.91
N PHE A 145 -8.41 -5.25 30.03
CA PHE A 145 -9.26 -4.06 30.15
C PHE A 145 -10.59 -4.20 29.40
N VAL A 146 -10.82 -5.30 28.67
CA VAL A 146 -12.08 -5.50 27.94
C VAL A 146 -13.24 -5.69 28.91
N ILE A 147 -14.30 -4.89 28.73
CA ILE A 147 -15.52 -5.02 29.51
C ILE A 147 -16.36 -6.15 28.90
N GLU A 148 -16.20 -7.39 29.38
CA GLU A 148 -16.84 -8.58 28.78
C GLU A 148 -18.38 -8.56 28.81
N THR A 149 -18.97 -7.80 29.73
CA THR A 149 -20.42 -7.63 29.86
C THR A 149 -20.98 -6.56 28.94
N ALA A 150 -20.14 -5.68 28.40
CA ALA A 150 -20.59 -4.66 27.46
C ALA A 150 -20.86 -5.27 26.08
N PRO A 151 -21.87 -4.75 25.35
CA PRO A 151 -22.03 -5.09 23.95
C PRO A 151 -20.80 -4.64 23.15
N SER A 152 -20.57 -5.29 22.03
CA SER A 152 -19.63 -4.82 21.02
C SER A 152 -20.37 -4.26 19.82
N MET A 153 -19.66 -3.56 18.95
CA MET A 153 -20.27 -2.98 17.76
C MET A 153 -19.46 -3.34 16.53
N VAL A 154 -20.18 -3.61 15.46
CA VAL A 154 -19.63 -4.00 14.17
C VAL A 154 -20.06 -2.98 13.14
N GLN A 155 -19.08 -2.38 12.47
CA GLN A 155 -19.29 -1.54 11.29
C GLN A 155 -18.79 -2.30 10.06
N LEU A 156 -19.60 -2.33 9.02
CA LEU A 156 -19.31 -2.99 7.75
C LEU A 156 -19.44 -2.00 6.61
N TRP A 157 -18.41 -1.93 5.77
CA TRP A 157 -18.51 -1.34 4.46
C TRP A 157 -18.61 -2.44 3.40
N PRO A 158 -19.49 -2.27 2.40
CA PRO A 158 -19.51 -3.17 1.27
C PRO A 158 -18.13 -3.07 0.61
N THR A 159 -17.44 -4.18 0.40
CA THR A 159 -16.50 -4.17 -0.73
C THR A 159 -17.40 -4.35 -1.92
N ALA A 160 -17.67 -3.27 -2.67
CA ALA A 160 -18.35 -3.42 -3.94
C ALA A 160 -17.64 -4.55 -4.71
N PRO A 161 -18.31 -5.66 -5.05
CA PRO A 161 -17.89 -6.42 -6.21
C PRO A 161 -18.39 -5.58 -7.38
N THR A 162 -17.63 -4.58 -7.80
CA THR A 162 -17.89 -4.00 -9.11
C THR A 162 -17.62 -5.13 -10.10
N ILE A 163 -18.61 -5.51 -10.90
CA ILE A 163 -18.41 -6.43 -12.03
C ILE A 163 -17.28 -5.89 -12.92
N GLU A 164 -17.14 -4.56 -12.99
CA GLU A 164 -15.96 -3.89 -13.55
C GLU A 164 -14.64 -4.31 -12.88
N ASP A 165 -14.56 -4.51 -11.56
CA ASP A 165 -13.31 -4.90 -10.89
C ASP A 165 -12.91 -6.35 -11.17
N ASP A 166 -13.84 -7.26 -11.45
CA ASP A 166 -13.51 -8.64 -11.84
C ASP A 166 -13.11 -8.72 -13.32
N GLU A 167 -13.78 -7.99 -14.22
CA GLU A 167 -13.34 -7.84 -15.61
C GLU A 167 -12.01 -7.10 -15.72
N LEU A 168 -11.84 -6.05 -14.94
CA LEU A 168 -10.61 -5.26 -14.83
C LEU A 168 -9.51 -6.06 -14.14
N ALA A 169 -9.81 -6.89 -13.14
CA ALA A 169 -8.84 -7.81 -12.53
C ALA A 169 -8.41 -8.90 -13.51
N SER A 170 -9.35 -9.42 -14.32
CA SER A 170 -9.03 -10.37 -15.38
C SER A 170 -8.11 -9.73 -16.43
N ALA A 171 -8.47 -8.55 -16.94
CA ALA A 171 -7.64 -7.78 -17.87
C ALA A 171 -6.29 -7.37 -17.27
N ALA A 172 -6.27 -6.99 -16.00
CA ALA A 172 -5.07 -6.67 -15.24
C ALA A 172 -4.16 -7.89 -15.03
N ASN A 173 -4.71 -9.08 -14.79
CA ASN A 173 -3.95 -10.31 -14.67
C ASN A 173 -3.35 -10.73 -16.01
N VAL A 174 -4.10 -10.57 -17.11
CA VAL A 174 -3.57 -10.77 -18.47
C VAL A 174 -2.43 -9.80 -18.74
N MET A 175 -2.61 -8.51 -18.42
CA MET A 175 -1.57 -7.50 -18.57
C MET A 175 -0.33 -7.83 -17.71
N ALA A 176 -0.51 -8.19 -16.44
CA ALA A 176 0.59 -8.58 -15.56
C ALA A 176 1.33 -9.83 -16.04
N TYR A 177 0.60 -10.79 -16.62
CA TYR A 177 1.18 -11.99 -17.22
C TYR A 177 1.98 -11.65 -18.49
N GLU A 178 1.45 -10.84 -19.40
CA GLU A 178 2.16 -10.40 -20.61
C GLU A 178 3.42 -9.58 -20.27
N ILE A 179 3.31 -8.70 -19.28
CA ILE A 179 4.44 -7.98 -18.69
C ILE A 179 5.49 -8.96 -18.17
N PHE A 180 5.06 -9.92 -17.34
CA PHE A 180 5.95 -10.90 -16.73
C PHE A 180 6.64 -11.76 -17.78
N LYS A 181 5.89 -12.30 -18.73
CA LYS A 181 6.38 -13.13 -19.82
C LYS A 181 7.40 -12.38 -20.68
N THR A 182 7.07 -11.16 -21.08
CA THR A 182 7.98 -10.29 -21.85
C THR A 182 9.30 -10.08 -21.11
N VAL A 183 9.26 -9.89 -19.78
CA VAL A 183 10.46 -9.74 -18.94
C VAL A 183 11.27 -11.05 -18.86
N CYS A 184 10.61 -12.18 -18.64
CA CYS A 184 11.22 -13.51 -18.56
C CYS A 184 11.95 -13.88 -19.86
N ASP A 185 11.33 -13.63 -21.00
CA ASP A 185 11.84 -14.04 -22.32
C ASP A 185 13.11 -13.25 -22.73
N THR A 186 13.43 -12.18 -22.01
CA THR A 186 14.46 -11.22 -22.39
C THR A 186 15.55 -11.06 -21.33
N PHE A 187 15.59 -11.89 -20.29
CA PHE A 187 16.66 -11.90 -19.28
C PHE A 187 17.55 -13.13 -19.40
N THR A 188 18.82 -12.99 -19.03
CA THR A 188 19.61 -14.18 -18.71
C THR A 188 19.05 -14.86 -17.45
N PRO A 189 19.31 -16.16 -17.24
CA PRO A 189 18.86 -16.85 -16.03
C PRO A 189 19.30 -16.19 -14.71
N GLU A 190 20.50 -15.58 -14.67
CA GLU A 190 20.97 -14.87 -13.48
C GLU A 190 20.23 -13.54 -13.25
N GLU A 191 20.00 -12.77 -14.31
CA GLU A 191 19.24 -11.52 -14.27
C GLU A 191 17.80 -11.78 -13.83
N PHE A 192 17.17 -12.82 -14.40
CA PHE A 192 15.82 -13.24 -14.04
C PHE A 192 15.72 -13.60 -12.57
N THR A 193 16.64 -14.41 -12.04
CA THR A 193 16.61 -14.85 -10.64
C THR A 193 16.63 -13.68 -9.68
N LYS A 194 17.52 -12.71 -9.91
CA LYS A 194 17.64 -11.53 -9.05
C LYS A 194 16.44 -10.60 -9.19
N TRP A 195 15.95 -10.40 -10.40
CA TRP A 195 14.80 -9.54 -10.66
C TRP A 195 13.50 -10.15 -10.10
N TYR A 196 13.30 -11.45 -10.28
CA TYR A 196 12.19 -12.19 -9.71
C TYR A 196 12.18 -12.08 -8.18
N GLN A 197 13.34 -12.22 -7.52
CA GLN A 197 13.45 -12.03 -6.08
C GLN A 197 13.06 -10.61 -5.63
N LEU A 198 13.43 -9.58 -6.40
CA LEU A 198 13.16 -8.18 -6.06
C LEU A 198 11.69 -7.77 -6.31
N TYR A 199 11.10 -8.24 -7.41
CA TYR A 199 9.85 -7.66 -7.91
C TYR A 199 8.67 -8.63 -7.99
N SER A 200 8.85 -9.95 -7.82
CA SER A 200 7.73 -10.91 -7.84
C SER A 200 6.65 -10.56 -6.82
N GLN A 201 7.04 -10.16 -5.61
CA GLN A 201 6.10 -9.75 -4.56
C GLN A 201 5.35 -8.46 -4.88
N THR A 202 5.78 -7.72 -5.90
CA THR A 202 5.18 -6.45 -6.34
C THR A 202 4.32 -6.66 -7.58
N ILE A 203 4.84 -7.30 -8.62
CA ILE A 203 4.18 -7.39 -9.94
C ILE A 203 2.97 -8.31 -9.89
N PHE A 204 3.00 -9.32 -9.03
CA PHE A 204 1.89 -10.24 -8.83
C PHE A 204 0.88 -9.76 -7.78
N ILE A 205 0.94 -8.50 -7.34
CA ILE A 205 -0.13 -7.90 -6.52
C ILE A 205 -1.26 -7.50 -7.48
N PRO A 206 -2.44 -8.14 -7.44
CA PRO A 206 -3.52 -7.82 -8.39
C PRO A 206 -3.94 -6.35 -8.36
N ARG A 207 -3.83 -5.70 -7.18
CA ARG A 207 -4.10 -4.27 -7.01
C ARG A 207 -3.21 -3.39 -7.90
N ILE A 208 -1.94 -3.74 -8.10
CA ILE A 208 -1.01 -2.94 -8.91
C ILE A 208 -1.42 -2.96 -10.38
N ALA A 209 -1.80 -4.12 -10.89
CA ALA A 209 -2.24 -4.25 -12.27
C ALA A 209 -3.62 -3.59 -12.51
N ILE A 210 -4.53 -3.68 -11.53
CA ILE A 210 -5.82 -2.97 -11.55
C ILE A 210 -5.60 -1.45 -11.59
N GLU A 211 -4.73 -0.92 -10.71
CA GLU A 211 -4.45 0.52 -10.68
C GLU A 211 -3.70 0.97 -11.94
N LEU A 212 -2.77 0.17 -12.48
CA LEU A 212 -2.13 0.47 -13.76
C LEU A 212 -3.18 0.61 -14.87
N LYS A 213 -4.09 -0.37 -15.00
CA LYS A 213 -5.15 -0.33 -16.01
C LYS A 213 -6.07 0.88 -15.83
N ARG A 214 -6.50 1.19 -14.59
CA ARG A 214 -7.33 2.38 -14.29
C ARG A 214 -6.66 3.67 -14.70
N ASN A 215 -5.36 3.82 -14.41
CA ASN A 215 -4.64 5.04 -14.75
C ASN A 215 -4.35 5.14 -16.26
N MET A 216 -4.15 4.01 -16.95
CA MET A 216 -4.11 3.98 -18.42
C MET A 216 -5.45 4.39 -19.04
N ASP A 217 -6.57 3.88 -18.53
CA ASP A 217 -7.92 4.20 -19.02
C ASP A 217 -8.31 5.67 -18.80
N ARG A 218 -7.72 6.29 -17.78
CA ARG A 218 -7.88 7.72 -17.48
C ARG A 218 -6.93 8.63 -18.27
N ASP A 219 -6.11 8.06 -19.15
CA ASP A 219 -5.05 8.77 -19.88
C ASP A 219 -4.16 9.59 -18.93
N ASP A 220 -3.70 8.97 -17.83
CA ASP A 220 -2.85 9.63 -16.86
C ASP A 220 -1.53 10.08 -17.54
N PRO A 221 -1.21 11.40 -17.54
CA PRO A 221 -0.04 11.92 -18.23
C PRO A 221 1.29 11.34 -17.71
N ARG A 222 1.32 10.79 -16.49
CA ARG A 222 2.49 10.11 -15.91
C ARG A 222 2.80 8.77 -16.56
N LEU A 223 1.81 8.15 -17.21
CA LEU A 223 1.95 6.87 -17.91
C LEU A 223 2.12 7.06 -19.43
N ARG A 224 2.12 8.31 -19.92
CA ARG A 224 2.39 8.56 -21.34
C ARG A 224 3.83 8.25 -21.67
N GLN A 225 4.04 7.66 -22.84
CA GLN A 225 5.39 7.32 -23.33
C GLN A 225 6.30 8.55 -23.35
N SER A 226 5.79 9.71 -23.76
CA SER A 226 6.54 10.97 -23.80
C SER A 226 7.01 11.47 -22.42
N PHE A 227 6.33 11.07 -21.35
CA PHE A 227 6.75 11.38 -19.98
C PHE A 227 7.68 10.31 -19.43
N MET A 228 7.31 9.04 -19.54
CA MET A 228 8.11 7.93 -19.00
C MET A 228 9.43 7.74 -19.74
N PHE A 229 9.46 8.02 -21.05
CA PHE A 229 10.59 7.79 -21.95
C PHE A 229 10.92 9.05 -22.71
N ALA A 230 11.89 9.74 -22.16
CA ALA A 230 12.41 10.96 -22.70
C ALA A 230 13.40 10.69 -23.86
N SER A 231 13.18 9.67 -24.69
CA SER A 231 14.17 9.16 -25.68
C SER A 231 14.65 10.19 -26.71
N GLN A 232 13.94 11.33 -26.83
CA GLN A 232 14.32 12.47 -27.67
C GLN A 232 14.38 13.81 -26.91
N MET A 233 14.56 13.79 -25.59
CA MET A 233 14.58 15.02 -24.81
C MET A 233 15.96 15.65 -24.76
N GLN A 234 15.96 16.97 -24.64
CA GLN A 234 17.13 17.74 -24.25
C GLN A 234 16.91 18.28 -22.84
N PHE A 235 18.00 18.59 -22.16
CA PHE A 235 17.94 19.35 -20.92
C PHE A 235 17.34 20.74 -21.18
N LEU A 236 16.55 21.23 -20.22
CA LEU A 236 15.94 22.55 -20.34
C LEU A 236 17.03 23.62 -20.27
N PRO A 237 17.04 24.59 -21.21
CA PRO A 237 17.96 25.71 -21.13
C PRO A 237 17.62 26.51 -19.87
N ASN A 238 18.63 26.85 -19.07
CA ASN A 238 18.53 27.60 -17.81
C ASN A 238 18.10 26.80 -16.56
N VAL A 239 17.94 25.48 -16.64
CA VAL A 239 17.81 24.65 -15.43
C VAL A 239 19.19 24.08 -15.07
N PRO A 240 19.68 24.24 -13.82
CA PRO A 240 20.97 23.68 -13.41
C PRO A 240 21.03 22.16 -13.57
N LYS A 241 22.15 21.66 -14.08
CA LYS A 241 22.43 20.22 -14.21
C LYS A 241 23.32 19.75 -13.07
N GLY A 242 22.96 18.63 -12.45
CA GLY A 242 23.80 17.87 -11.55
C GLY A 242 24.38 16.65 -12.24
N ILE A 243 25.63 16.31 -11.93
CA ILE A 243 26.35 15.16 -12.48
C ILE A 243 26.56 14.10 -11.38
N LEU A 244 26.12 12.89 -11.66
CA LEU A 244 26.41 11.68 -10.89
C LEU A 244 27.31 10.73 -11.68
N MET A 245 28.12 9.97 -10.96
CA MET A 245 28.87 8.84 -11.48
C MET A 245 28.42 7.57 -10.77
N TYR A 246 28.07 6.54 -11.53
CA TYR A 246 27.76 5.22 -11.04
C TYR A 246 28.91 4.28 -11.38
N LYS A 247 29.46 3.57 -10.39
CA LYS A 247 30.49 2.55 -10.61
C LYS A 247 30.03 1.24 -10.01
N GLY A 248 29.89 0.20 -10.83
CA GLY A 248 29.43 -1.10 -10.36
C GLY A 248 28.72 -1.90 -11.44
N SER A 249 27.78 -2.74 -11.05
CA SER A 249 27.09 -3.62 -11.99
C SER A 249 25.67 -3.92 -11.54
N TYR A 250 24.81 -4.35 -12.47
CA TYR A 250 23.46 -4.79 -12.09
C TYR A 250 23.48 -5.96 -11.09
N VAL A 251 24.54 -6.79 -11.14
CA VAL A 251 24.69 -7.93 -10.22
C VAL A 251 25.18 -7.49 -8.84
N LYS A 252 26.12 -6.55 -8.75
CA LYS A 252 26.74 -6.13 -7.48
C LYS A 252 26.16 -4.83 -6.91
N GLY A 253 25.27 -4.17 -7.64
CA GLY A 253 24.84 -2.81 -7.35
C GLY A 253 25.83 -1.78 -7.93
N PHE A 254 25.37 -0.54 -8.01
CA PHE A 254 26.19 0.59 -8.41
C PHE A 254 26.48 1.45 -7.18
N VAL A 255 27.73 1.90 -7.03
CA VAL A 255 28.10 2.96 -6.09
C VAL A 255 27.92 4.31 -6.79
N THR A 256 27.18 5.23 -6.18
CA THR A 256 26.92 6.57 -6.70
C THR A 256 27.87 7.58 -6.08
N THR A 257 28.50 8.41 -6.90
CA THR A 257 29.33 9.54 -6.48
C THR A 257 28.79 10.84 -7.08
N LYS A 258 28.55 11.84 -6.24
CA LYS A 258 28.14 13.19 -6.63
C LYS A 258 29.37 13.94 -7.16
N GLN A 259 29.32 14.46 -8.39
CA GLN A 259 30.46 15.14 -9.01
C GLN A 259 30.42 16.67 -8.85
N ASP A 260 29.26 17.24 -8.53
CA ASP A 260 29.11 18.68 -8.37
C ASP A 260 28.10 19.07 -7.28
N ALA A 261 28.04 20.38 -7.01
CA ALA A 261 27.17 20.96 -5.99
C ALA A 261 25.68 20.84 -6.35
N THR A 262 25.31 20.88 -7.63
CA THR A 262 23.92 20.75 -8.08
C THR A 262 23.42 19.32 -7.83
N ALA A 263 24.22 18.31 -8.17
CA ALA A 263 23.94 16.92 -7.84
C ALA A 263 23.81 16.72 -6.34
N THR A 264 24.66 17.37 -5.55
CA THR A 264 24.59 17.33 -4.09
C THR A 264 23.27 17.91 -3.59
N GLN A 265 22.88 19.09 -4.07
CA GLN A 265 21.61 19.72 -3.72
C GLN A 265 20.38 18.87 -4.11
N ILE A 266 20.39 18.29 -5.31
CA ILE A 266 19.31 17.42 -5.79
C ILE A 266 19.21 16.16 -4.92
N MET A 267 20.36 15.55 -4.59
CA MET A 267 20.44 14.28 -3.90
C MET A 267 20.26 14.37 -2.38
N ASP A 268 20.75 15.43 -1.74
CA ASP A 268 20.63 15.63 -0.29
C ASP A 268 19.18 15.89 0.14
N GLY A 269 18.35 16.33 -0.81
CA GLY A 269 16.91 16.42 -0.62
C GLY A 269 16.19 15.07 -0.61
N LEU A 270 16.85 13.93 -0.87
CA LEU A 270 16.22 12.61 -0.97
C LEU A 270 16.51 11.77 0.29
N ILE A 271 15.46 11.18 0.89
CA ILE A 271 15.66 10.03 1.80
C ILE A 271 16.08 8.85 0.93
N MET A 272 17.35 8.46 1.03
CA MET A 272 17.86 7.18 0.55
C MET A 272 17.97 6.30 1.81
N GLU A 273 17.00 5.42 2.07
CA GLU A 273 17.11 4.47 3.17
C GLU A 273 18.04 3.33 2.76
N GLY A 274 19.35 3.57 2.85
CA GLY A 274 20.36 2.56 2.57
C GLY A 274 21.61 3.16 1.93
N ALA A 275 22.77 2.75 2.43
CA ALA A 275 24.06 3.11 1.86
C ALA A 275 24.32 2.28 0.59
N ASP A 276 23.54 2.52 -0.47
CA ASP A 276 23.82 2.08 -1.83
C ASP A 276 22.79 2.74 -2.75
N ALA A 277 23.05 3.99 -3.16
CA ALA A 277 23.07 4.37 -4.58
C ALA A 277 22.03 3.75 -5.55
N ARG A 278 20.77 3.63 -5.12
CA ARG A 278 19.66 3.12 -5.91
C ARG A 278 18.74 4.24 -6.38
N LEU A 279 19.26 5.20 -7.13
CA LEU A 279 18.39 6.17 -7.81
C LEU A 279 17.41 5.47 -8.78
N TYR A 280 17.82 4.30 -9.29
CA TYR A 280 17.07 3.42 -10.17
C TYR A 280 16.09 2.49 -9.42
N GLU A 281 16.28 2.22 -8.11
CA GLU A 281 15.52 1.17 -7.40
C GLU A 281 14.77 1.66 -6.15
N GLU A 282 15.14 2.80 -5.55
CA GLU A 282 14.53 3.31 -4.30
C GLU A 282 13.69 4.58 -4.49
N THR A 283 13.66 5.13 -5.70
CA THR A 283 12.82 6.28 -5.99
C THR A 283 11.36 5.82 -6.00
N GLN A 284 10.67 6.01 -4.87
CA GLN A 284 9.24 5.67 -4.68
C GLN A 284 8.29 6.55 -5.52
N ALA A 285 8.56 6.72 -6.81
CA ALA A 285 7.53 6.87 -7.83
C ALA A 285 6.84 5.50 -7.94
N SER A 286 5.51 5.44 -8.10
CA SER A 286 4.76 4.20 -7.87
C SER A 286 5.38 2.98 -8.54
N LYS A 287 5.30 1.83 -7.88
CA LYS A 287 5.84 0.56 -8.39
C LYS A 287 5.35 0.24 -9.82
N ILE A 288 4.21 0.83 -10.21
CA ILE A 288 3.64 0.82 -11.55
C ILE A 288 4.52 1.59 -12.56
N MET A 289 4.92 2.82 -12.25
CA MET A 289 5.78 3.62 -13.13
C MET A 289 7.12 2.95 -13.40
N LEU A 290 7.76 2.40 -12.36
CA LEU A 290 9.04 1.69 -12.50
C LEU A 290 8.90 0.48 -13.44
N LEU A 291 7.81 -0.27 -13.32
CA LEU A 291 7.52 -1.42 -14.18
C LEU A 291 7.32 -1.00 -15.64
N CYS A 292 6.48 0.02 -15.88
CA CYS A 292 6.27 0.56 -17.22
C CYS A 292 7.56 1.08 -17.83
N GLN A 293 8.33 1.86 -17.06
CA GLN A 293 9.68 2.35 -17.40
C GLN A 293 10.61 1.23 -17.84
N HIS A 294 10.67 0.16 -17.05
CA HIS A 294 11.54 -0.94 -17.36
C HIS A 294 11.15 -1.67 -18.67
N LEU A 295 9.85 -1.94 -18.85
CA LEU A 295 9.35 -2.71 -20.00
C LEU A 295 9.60 -2.04 -21.33
N HIS A 296 9.26 -0.76 -21.44
CA HIS A 296 9.39 -0.04 -22.69
C HIS A 296 10.86 0.31 -22.98
N PHE A 297 11.66 0.62 -21.95
CA PHE A 297 13.11 0.73 -22.11
C PHE A 297 13.68 -0.55 -22.75
N LYS A 298 13.27 -1.71 -22.25
CA LYS A 298 13.70 -3.01 -22.76
C LYS A 298 13.20 -3.28 -24.18
N GLN A 299 11.95 -2.95 -24.48
CA GLN A 299 11.40 -3.04 -25.84
C GLN A 299 12.27 -2.26 -26.83
N LEU A 300 12.56 -0.99 -26.53
CA LEU A 300 13.39 -0.15 -27.40
C LEU A 300 14.82 -0.70 -27.55
N VAL A 301 15.38 -1.30 -26.50
CA VAL A 301 16.70 -1.95 -26.55
C VAL A 301 16.68 -3.20 -27.45
N THR A 302 15.68 -4.06 -27.28
CA THR A 302 15.52 -5.28 -28.09
C THR A 302 15.28 -4.96 -29.56
N GLU A 303 14.51 -3.91 -29.84
CA GLU A 303 14.27 -3.40 -31.20
C GLU A 303 15.48 -2.66 -31.79
N GLY A 304 16.58 -2.51 -31.04
CA GLY A 304 17.79 -1.79 -31.45
C GLY A 304 17.60 -0.27 -31.55
N SER A 305 16.45 0.24 -31.11
CA SER A 305 16.08 1.67 -31.16
C SER A 305 16.66 2.48 -30.00
N LEU A 306 17.15 1.82 -28.94
CA LEU A 306 17.79 2.45 -27.79
C LEU A 306 19.04 1.67 -27.38
N ASN A 307 20.14 2.39 -27.13
CA ASN A 307 21.31 1.77 -26.54
C ASN A 307 21.05 1.61 -25.03
N PRO A 308 21.10 0.39 -24.45
CA PRO A 308 20.87 0.20 -23.02
C PRO A 308 21.90 0.92 -22.13
N SER A 309 22.99 1.38 -22.73
CA SER A 309 24.02 2.18 -22.10
C SER A 309 23.93 3.67 -22.41
N ASP A 310 22.84 4.17 -23.00
CA ASP A 310 22.62 5.58 -23.29
C ASP A 310 21.12 5.88 -23.38
N TYR A 311 20.54 6.47 -22.32
CA TYR A 311 19.11 6.70 -22.25
C TYR A 311 18.68 7.85 -21.35
N TRP A 312 17.50 8.37 -21.64
CA TRP A 312 16.84 9.44 -20.92
C TRP A 312 15.68 8.92 -20.07
N PHE A 313 15.44 9.55 -18.93
CA PHE A 313 14.36 9.18 -18.02
C PHE A 313 13.76 10.40 -17.31
N HIS A 314 12.51 10.25 -16.85
CA HIS A 314 11.94 11.09 -15.81
C HIS A 314 11.60 10.27 -14.58
N ASN A 315 11.92 10.77 -13.39
CA ASN A 315 11.51 10.15 -12.11
C ASN A 315 10.72 11.15 -11.28
N ILE A 316 9.60 10.71 -10.70
CA ILE A 316 8.84 11.49 -9.71
C ILE A 316 9.28 11.05 -8.33
N LEU A 317 9.87 11.96 -7.57
CA LEU A 317 10.42 11.71 -6.25
C LEU A 317 9.57 12.37 -5.18
N ARG A 318 9.37 11.67 -4.06
CA ARG A 318 8.80 12.28 -2.84
C ARG A 318 9.94 12.63 -1.89
N LEU A 319 10.09 13.92 -1.61
CA LEU A 319 11.08 14.44 -0.66
C LEU A 319 10.63 14.17 0.79
N PRO A 320 11.55 14.25 1.78
CA PRO A 320 11.24 14.11 3.21
C PRO A 320 10.18 15.09 3.70
N THR A 321 10.12 16.25 3.06
CA THR A 321 9.12 17.29 3.31
C THR A 321 7.72 16.93 2.83
N GLY A 322 7.55 15.79 2.16
CA GLY A 322 6.31 15.39 1.48
C GLY A 322 6.12 16.04 0.10
N ARG A 323 6.98 16.99 -0.29
CA ARG A 323 6.97 17.64 -1.61
C ARG A 323 7.33 16.62 -2.70
N LEU A 324 6.64 16.68 -3.83
CA LEU A 324 7.02 15.92 -5.02
C LEU A 324 8.04 16.71 -5.86
N MET A 325 8.92 16.00 -6.56
CA MET A 325 9.93 16.56 -7.46
C MET A 325 10.02 15.70 -8.71
N ILE A 326 10.07 16.31 -9.90
CA ILE A 326 10.28 15.57 -11.14
C ILE A 326 11.72 15.78 -11.58
N LEU A 327 12.50 14.71 -11.61
CA LEU A 327 13.84 14.70 -12.15
C LEU A 327 13.83 14.26 -13.60
N ARG A 328 14.50 15.01 -14.47
CA ARG A 328 14.93 14.55 -15.80
C ARG A 328 16.37 14.10 -15.70
N GLY A 329 16.69 12.93 -16.21
CA GLY A 329 18.07 12.46 -16.26
C GLY A 329 18.44 11.84 -17.60
N HIS A 330 19.73 11.88 -17.90
CA HIS A 330 20.36 11.24 -19.04
C HIS A 330 21.53 10.43 -18.53
N THR A 331 21.48 9.10 -18.70
CA THR A 331 22.52 8.18 -18.23
C THR A 331 23.20 7.54 -19.41
N TRP A 332 24.53 7.50 -19.39
CA TRP A 332 25.30 6.73 -20.36
C TRP A 332 26.55 6.06 -19.76
N THR A 333 27.01 4.98 -20.39
CA THR A 333 28.26 4.30 -20.00
C THR A 333 29.46 5.07 -20.53
N VAL A 334 30.38 5.40 -19.62
CA VAL A 334 31.64 6.09 -19.93
C VAL A 334 32.77 5.10 -20.17
N SER A 335 32.80 4.00 -19.42
CA SER A 335 33.78 2.93 -19.62
C SER A 335 33.28 1.58 -19.13
N ARG A 336 33.79 0.51 -19.76
CA ARG A 336 33.66 -0.87 -19.32
C ARG A 336 35.07 -1.37 -18.99
N SER A 337 35.26 -1.89 -17.78
CA SER A 337 36.51 -2.56 -17.42
C SER A 337 36.49 -3.99 -17.96
N GLU A 338 37.55 -4.43 -18.63
CA GLU A 338 37.67 -5.82 -19.12
C GLU A 338 37.83 -6.82 -17.97
N ASP A 339 38.50 -6.42 -16.90
CA ASP A 339 38.98 -7.33 -15.85
C ASP A 339 38.01 -7.53 -14.68
N ILE A 340 36.96 -6.72 -14.60
CA ILE A 340 35.96 -6.80 -13.54
C ILE A 340 34.65 -6.38 -14.18
N ALA A 341 33.59 -7.15 -13.93
CA ALA A 341 32.20 -6.91 -14.33
C ALA A 341 31.59 -5.59 -13.79
N SER A 342 32.37 -4.52 -13.72
CA SER A 342 32.02 -3.18 -13.24
C SER A 342 32.03 -2.21 -14.42
N GLU A 343 30.88 -1.62 -14.66
CA GLU A 343 30.67 -0.52 -15.59
C GLU A 343 30.77 0.81 -14.85
N VAL A 344 31.29 1.83 -15.54
CA VAL A 344 31.23 3.21 -15.08
C VAL A 344 30.23 3.95 -15.94
N ARG A 345 29.19 4.50 -15.30
CA ARG A 345 28.17 5.31 -15.96
C ARG A 345 28.20 6.73 -15.44
N ARG A 346 27.90 7.67 -16.32
CA ARG A 346 27.67 9.07 -15.99
C ARG A 346 26.19 9.34 -16.15
N CYS A 347 25.65 10.13 -15.22
CA CYS A 347 24.28 10.59 -15.29
C CYS A 347 24.23 12.08 -15.05
N GLU A 348 23.63 12.80 -15.99
CA GLU A 348 23.29 14.21 -15.83
C GLU A 348 21.81 14.32 -15.48
N MET A 349 21.46 15.21 -14.55
CA MET A 349 20.09 15.37 -14.07
C MET A 349 19.69 16.81 -13.79
N GLN A 350 18.40 17.09 -13.96
CA GLN A 350 17.77 18.39 -13.70
C GLN A 350 16.48 18.20 -12.88
N ASP A 351 16.23 19.09 -11.93
CA ASP A 351 14.89 19.28 -11.37
C ASP A 351 14.03 20.03 -12.39
N VAL A 352 13.08 19.31 -13.00
CA VAL A 352 12.16 19.83 -14.02
C VAL A 352 10.73 19.95 -13.49
N THR A 353 10.54 19.93 -12.17
CA THR A 353 9.21 19.97 -11.52
C THR A 353 8.31 21.09 -12.06
N ALA A 354 8.89 22.29 -12.26
CA ALA A 354 8.14 23.44 -12.75
C ALA A 354 7.60 23.29 -14.18
N ALA A 355 8.17 22.38 -14.98
CA ALA A 355 7.74 22.12 -16.35
C ALA A 355 6.50 21.20 -16.44
N PHE A 356 6.07 20.59 -15.34
CA PHE A 356 4.98 19.61 -15.31
C PHE A 356 3.92 19.93 -14.24
N PRO A 357 3.31 21.13 -14.27
CA PRO A 357 2.35 21.56 -13.25
C PRO A 357 1.07 20.70 -13.24
N ASP A 358 0.71 20.09 -14.35
CA ASP A 358 -0.41 19.17 -14.51
C ASP A 358 -0.18 17.85 -13.76
N ILE A 359 0.99 17.23 -13.91
CA ILE A 359 1.38 16.01 -13.19
C ILE A 359 1.44 16.26 -11.69
N MET A 360 1.94 17.42 -11.29
CA MET A 360 2.12 17.80 -9.88
C MET A 360 0.80 18.03 -9.14
N ARG A 361 -0.32 18.21 -9.85
CA ARG A 361 -1.67 18.34 -9.28
C ARG A 361 -2.38 16.99 -9.09
N LEU A 362 -1.86 15.91 -9.67
CA LEU A 362 -2.48 14.60 -9.58
C LEU A 362 -2.22 13.95 -8.23
N PRO A 363 -3.19 13.19 -7.68
CA PRO A 363 -2.96 12.38 -6.49
C PRO A 363 -1.86 11.35 -6.76
N PRO A 364 -1.09 10.90 -5.75
CA PRO A 364 -0.07 9.86 -5.93
C PRO A 364 -0.64 8.62 -6.64
N LEU A 365 0.14 8.02 -7.54
CA LEU A 365 -0.16 6.68 -8.07
C LEU A 365 0.05 5.68 -6.92
N GLU A 366 -1.02 5.10 -6.37
CA GLU A 366 -0.95 4.10 -5.29
C GLU A 366 -0.78 2.67 -5.80
#